data_AF-A0A7C1NSN5-F1
#
_entry.id   AF-A0A7C1NSN5-F1
#
_cell.length_a   1.000
_cell.length_b   1.000
_cell.length_c   1.000
_cell.angle_alpha   90.00
_cell.angle_beta   90.00
_cell.angle_gamma   90.00
#
_symmetry.space_group_name_H-M   'P 1'
#
loop_
_entity.id
_entity.type
_entity.pdbx_description
1 polymer ?
#
loop_
_entity_poly.entity_id
_entity_poly.type
_entity_poly.pdbx_seq_one_letter_code
_entity_poly.pdbx_strand_id
1 'polypeptide(L)'
;MVIELYHDLAKIKSFYYLFLSSVVDMKEFPLVYVKNGKIIDENGRKIVDWKEKVDKFAEIYIMDLDGIERNEPNLDFYQSIYKKKWIDAVPRRFEDVMDLVVAGGNKIVIREGFDDRDIDRIFSEVDVELYLSLSKDCSLKPYNWNGFVYLLNEKMGFEVKEFLSELSNVFIIARRKEYIDFDWADENKIDGVAYPLWEMEA
;
A
#
# COMPACT_ATOMS: atom_id res chain seq x y z
N MET A 1 -24.92 12.91 46.24
CA MET A 1 -23.47 12.95 45.93
C MET A 1 -23.00 11.58 45.42
N VAL A 2 -23.64 11.06 44.36
CA VAL A 2 -23.28 9.78 43.69
C VAL A 2 -23.58 9.91 42.18
N ILE A 3 -24.58 10.71 41.81
CA ILE A 3 -24.99 10.97 40.42
C ILE A 3 -23.97 11.82 39.64
N GLU A 4 -23.28 12.78 40.28
CA GLU A 4 -22.25 13.60 39.60
C GLU A 4 -21.02 12.78 39.18
N LEU A 5 -20.61 11.77 39.97
CA LEU A 5 -19.47 10.90 39.65
C LEU A 5 -19.71 10.02 38.41
N TYR A 6 -20.95 9.60 38.14
CA TYR A 6 -21.29 8.80 36.97
C TYR A 6 -21.30 9.62 35.67
N HIS A 7 -21.67 10.89 35.76
CA HIS A 7 -21.70 11.80 34.60
C HIS A 7 -20.28 12.16 34.12
N ASP A 8 -19.32 12.26 35.04
CA ASP A 8 -17.91 12.47 34.72
C ASP A 8 -17.24 11.20 34.15
N LEU A 9 -17.54 10.01 34.68
CA LEU A 9 -17.01 8.76 34.14
C LEU A 9 -17.47 8.48 32.70
N ALA A 10 -18.71 8.84 32.35
CA ALA A 10 -19.23 8.73 30.99
C ALA A 10 -18.56 9.71 30.02
N LYS A 11 -18.31 10.95 30.47
CA LYS A 11 -17.53 11.94 29.70
C LYS A 11 -16.08 11.50 29.50
N ILE A 12 -15.43 11.00 30.55
CA ILE A 12 -14.05 10.49 30.47
C ILE A 12 -13.97 9.30 29.52
N LYS A 13 -14.90 8.34 29.59
CA LYS A 13 -14.94 7.21 28.64
C LYS A 13 -15.22 7.64 27.21
N SER A 14 -16.12 8.61 27.01
CA SER A 14 -16.40 9.18 25.68
C SER A 14 -15.20 9.95 25.12
N PHE A 15 -14.45 10.64 25.98
CA PHE A 15 -13.23 11.35 25.59
C PHE A 15 -12.10 10.38 25.27
N TYR A 16 -11.97 9.30 26.05
CA TYR A 16 -11.02 8.21 25.79
C TYR A 16 -11.36 7.45 24.51
N TYR A 17 -12.64 7.19 24.22
CA TYR A 17 -13.07 6.58 22.97
C TYR A 17 -12.86 7.52 21.78
N LEU A 18 -13.11 8.83 21.92
CA LEU A 18 -12.79 9.81 20.87
C LEU A 18 -11.27 9.86 20.63
N PHE A 19 -10.46 9.90 21.70
CA PHE A 19 -9.00 9.98 21.65
C PHE A 19 -8.36 8.70 21.09
N LEU A 20 -8.89 7.52 21.44
CA LEU A 20 -8.46 6.23 20.86
C LEU A 20 -9.00 6.00 19.44
N SER A 21 -10.15 6.59 19.08
CA SER A 21 -10.68 6.54 17.71
C SER A 21 -9.98 7.52 16.76
N SER A 22 -9.18 8.45 17.29
CA SER A 22 -8.48 9.48 16.52
C SER A 22 -6.99 9.21 16.30
N VAL A 23 -6.47 8.08 16.81
CA VAL A 23 -5.09 7.65 16.53
C VAL A 23 -5.18 6.33 15.77
N VAL A 24 -5.47 6.43 14.48
CA VAL A 24 -5.09 5.35 13.56
C VAL A 24 -3.61 5.59 13.33
N ASP A 25 -2.77 4.85 14.05
CA ASP A 25 -1.34 4.85 13.79
C ASP A 25 -1.11 4.54 12.31
N MET A 26 -0.26 5.34 11.66
CA MET A 26 0.16 5.10 10.28
C MET A 26 0.65 3.65 10.15
N LYS A 27 0.10 2.89 9.21
CA LYS A 27 0.46 1.48 9.04
C LYS A 27 1.86 1.34 8.46
N GLU A 28 2.65 0.44 9.00
CA GLU A 28 3.92 0.03 8.39
C GLU A 28 3.83 -1.42 7.89
N PHE A 29 4.21 -1.66 6.64
CA PHE A 29 4.25 -3.01 6.07
C PHE A 29 5.41 -3.19 5.08
N PRO A 30 5.93 -4.41 4.93
CA PRO A 30 7.11 -4.65 4.12
C PRO A 30 6.83 -4.49 2.63
N LEU A 31 7.73 -3.77 1.97
CA LEU A 31 7.91 -3.82 0.53
C LEU A 31 8.85 -4.97 0.17
N VAL A 32 8.38 -5.89 -0.68
CA VAL A 32 9.19 -6.96 -1.26
C VAL A 32 9.27 -6.79 -2.77
N TYR A 33 10.47 -6.96 -3.31
CA TYR A 33 10.70 -6.99 -4.75
C TYR A 33 10.75 -8.43 -5.23
N VAL A 34 9.95 -8.75 -6.23
CA VAL A 34 9.90 -10.09 -6.82
C VAL A 34 10.52 -10.06 -8.21
N LYS A 35 11.44 -11.00 -8.46
CA LYS A 35 12.05 -11.24 -9.77
C LYS A 35 12.41 -12.71 -9.94
N ASN A 36 12.08 -13.28 -11.08
CA ASN A 36 12.24 -14.70 -11.42
C ASN A 36 11.69 -15.62 -10.31
N GLY A 37 10.47 -15.33 -9.82
CA GLY A 37 9.78 -16.09 -8.78
C GLY A 37 10.45 -16.06 -7.40
N LYS A 38 11.27 -15.05 -7.11
CA LYS A 38 12.04 -14.92 -5.86
C LYS A 38 11.95 -13.51 -5.31
N ILE A 39 11.95 -13.40 -3.98
CA ILE A 39 12.17 -12.12 -3.30
C ILE A 39 13.66 -11.79 -3.31
N ILE A 40 14.01 -10.58 -3.73
CA ILE A 40 15.38 -10.09 -3.85
C ILE A 40 15.63 -8.85 -2.99
N ASP A 41 16.89 -8.63 -2.62
CA ASP A 41 17.38 -7.41 -1.96
C ASP A 41 17.76 -6.31 -2.98
N GLU A 42 18.28 -5.17 -2.48
CA GLU A 42 18.73 -4.04 -3.32
C GLU A 42 19.84 -4.41 -4.33
N ASN A 43 20.60 -5.47 -4.05
CA ASN A 43 21.69 -5.97 -4.90
C ASN A 43 21.21 -7.08 -5.84
N GLY A 44 19.91 -7.35 -5.88
CA GLY A 44 19.30 -8.43 -6.67
C GLY A 44 19.56 -9.83 -6.10
N ARG A 45 20.03 -9.96 -4.86
CA ARG A 45 20.31 -11.25 -4.23
C ARG A 45 19.04 -11.79 -3.59
N LYS A 46 18.84 -13.11 -3.70
CA LYS A 46 17.69 -13.78 -3.08
C LYS A 46 17.73 -13.63 -1.56
N ILE A 47 16.64 -13.18 -0.96
CA ILE A 47 16.41 -13.23 0.49
C ILE A 47 15.88 -14.62 0.81
N VAL A 48 16.60 -15.39 1.63
CA VAL A 48 16.27 -16.82 1.90
C VAL A 48 15.22 -16.95 3.00
N ASP A 49 15.34 -16.13 4.05
CA ASP A 49 14.54 -16.12 5.28
C ASP A 49 13.31 -15.19 5.18
N TRP A 50 12.90 -14.82 3.96
CA TRP A 50 11.86 -13.82 3.76
C TRP A 50 10.53 -14.20 4.42
N LYS A 51 10.17 -15.49 4.45
CA LYS A 51 8.91 -15.98 5.05
C LYS A 51 8.80 -15.61 6.52
N GLU A 52 9.85 -15.90 7.29
CA GLU A 52 9.90 -15.60 8.73
C GLU A 52 9.83 -14.10 8.99
N LYS A 53 10.44 -13.29 8.11
CA LYS A 53 10.42 -11.83 8.22
C LYS A 53 9.02 -11.26 7.90
N VAL A 54 8.39 -11.69 6.82
CA VAL A 54 7.06 -11.19 6.43
C VAL A 54 5.94 -11.68 7.35
N ASP A 55 6.13 -12.83 8.01
CA ASP A 55 5.09 -13.42 8.87
C ASP A 55 4.73 -12.54 10.08
N LYS A 56 5.62 -11.64 10.48
CA LYS A 56 5.41 -10.62 11.52
C LYS A 56 4.40 -9.55 11.11
N PHE A 57 4.12 -9.42 9.83
CA PHE A 57 3.25 -8.39 9.28
C PHE A 57 1.91 -9.00 8.86
N ALA A 58 0.86 -8.19 8.98
CA ALA A 58 -0.50 -8.57 8.58
C ALA A 58 -0.67 -8.54 7.05
N GLU A 59 0.01 -7.61 6.40
CA GLU A 59 0.00 -7.40 4.96
C GLU A 59 1.40 -7.11 4.43
N ILE A 60 1.59 -7.30 3.12
CA ILE A 60 2.84 -7.05 2.41
C ILE A 60 2.55 -6.31 1.10
N TYR A 61 3.50 -5.49 0.65
CA TYR A 61 3.49 -4.88 -0.67
C TYR A 61 4.46 -5.60 -1.60
N ILE A 62 3.93 -6.14 -2.70
CA ILE A 62 4.70 -6.84 -3.71
C ILE A 62 4.90 -5.92 -4.90
N MET A 63 6.14 -5.55 -5.17
CA MET A 63 6.54 -4.93 -6.43
C MET A 63 7.14 -6.01 -7.34
N ASP A 64 6.39 -6.43 -8.35
CA ASP A 64 6.83 -7.47 -9.28
C ASP A 64 7.60 -6.86 -10.46
N LEU A 65 8.91 -7.05 -10.45
CA LEU A 65 9.80 -6.48 -11.45
C LEU A 65 9.62 -7.13 -12.82
N ASP A 66 9.20 -8.40 -12.90
CA ASP A 66 8.95 -9.05 -14.20
C ASP A 66 7.63 -8.60 -14.82
N GLY A 67 6.60 -8.38 -14.00
CA GLY A 67 5.35 -7.73 -14.43
C GLY A 67 5.59 -6.31 -14.96
N ILE A 68 6.35 -5.52 -14.20
CA ILE A 68 6.74 -4.16 -14.58
C ILE A 68 7.56 -4.15 -15.88
N GLU A 69 8.65 -4.92 -15.94
CA GLU A 69 9.62 -4.87 -17.05
C GLU A 69 9.12 -5.56 -18.32
N ARG A 70 8.38 -6.68 -18.19
CA ARG A 70 8.09 -7.59 -19.32
C ARG A 70 6.61 -7.97 -19.47
N ASN A 71 5.73 -7.49 -18.60
CA ASN A 71 4.33 -7.95 -18.53
C ASN A 71 4.20 -9.45 -18.22
N GLU A 72 5.12 -10.00 -17.41
CA GLU A 72 5.15 -11.41 -17.02
C GLU A 72 5.11 -11.54 -15.49
N PRO A 73 3.98 -11.22 -14.83
CA PRO A 73 3.87 -11.29 -13.38
C PRO A 73 4.05 -12.72 -12.87
N ASN A 74 4.66 -12.86 -11.69
CA ASN A 74 4.93 -14.15 -11.06
C ASN A 74 3.68 -14.71 -10.33
N LEU A 75 2.60 -15.01 -11.06
CA LEU A 75 1.29 -15.40 -10.49
C LEU A 75 1.38 -16.59 -9.51
N ASP A 76 2.09 -17.66 -9.89
CA ASP A 76 2.28 -18.86 -9.05
C ASP A 76 3.02 -18.52 -7.74
N PHE A 77 3.95 -17.56 -7.80
CA PHE A 77 4.67 -17.11 -6.61
C PHE A 77 3.71 -16.43 -5.64
N TYR A 78 2.78 -15.59 -6.12
CA TYR A 78 1.80 -14.93 -5.26
C TYR A 78 0.91 -15.96 -4.54
N GLN A 79 0.48 -17.01 -5.22
CA GLN A 79 -0.34 -18.07 -4.64
C GLN A 79 0.36 -18.80 -3.48
N SER A 80 1.69 -18.83 -3.48
CA SER A 80 2.49 -19.40 -2.39
C SER A 80 2.55 -18.53 -1.11
N ILE A 81 2.06 -17.29 -1.18
CA ILE A 81 2.03 -16.35 -0.06
C ILE A 81 0.63 -16.29 0.54
N TYR A 82 0.51 -16.83 1.77
CA TYR A 82 -0.74 -16.87 2.56
C TYR A 82 -0.88 -15.66 3.50
N LYS A 83 -0.76 -14.46 2.94
CA LYS A 83 -0.92 -13.17 3.65
C LYS A 83 -1.73 -12.20 2.80
N LYS A 84 -2.25 -11.14 3.43
CA LYS A 84 -2.84 -10.04 2.68
C LYS A 84 -1.75 -9.40 1.82
N LYS A 85 -1.99 -9.29 0.53
CA LYS A 85 -1.00 -8.80 -0.42
C LYS A 85 -1.54 -7.67 -1.28
N TRP A 86 -0.78 -6.59 -1.29
CA TRP A 86 -0.84 -5.58 -2.34
C TRP A 86 0.02 -6.06 -3.49
N ILE A 87 -0.51 -6.03 -4.71
CA ILE A 87 0.23 -6.44 -5.90
C ILE A 87 0.33 -5.25 -6.85
N ASP A 88 1.58 -4.85 -7.10
CA ASP A 88 1.97 -3.87 -8.10
C ASP A 88 2.85 -4.55 -9.14
N ALA A 89 2.18 -5.05 -10.19
CA ALA A 89 2.80 -5.71 -11.34
C ALA A 89 2.59 -4.93 -12.64
N VAL A 90 2.06 -3.70 -12.55
CA VAL A 90 1.67 -2.86 -13.69
C VAL A 90 0.80 -3.65 -14.67
N PRO A 91 -0.39 -4.10 -14.23
CA PRO A 91 -1.36 -4.64 -15.17
C PRO A 91 -1.65 -3.59 -16.24
N ARG A 92 -1.96 -3.99 -17.48
CA ARG A 92 -2.13 -3.05 -18.61
C ARG A 92 -3.53 -3.08 -19.22
N ARG A 93 -4.32 -4.09 -18.87
CA ARG A 93 -5.69 -4.34 -19.34
C ARG A 93 -6.49 -5.07 -18.27
N PHE A 94 -7.81 -5.17 -18.46
CA PHE A 94 -8.71 -5.85 -17.54
C PHE A 94 -8.27 -7.28 -17.20
N GLU A 95 -7.88 -8.07 -18.20
CA GLU A 95 -7.51 -9.47 -18.00
C GLU A 95 -6.28 -9.62 -17.08
N ASP A 96 -5.31 -8.70 -17.18
CA ASP A 96 -4.14 -8.71 -16.32
C ASP A 96 -4.54 -8.47 -14.85
N VAL A 97 -5.50 -7.58 -14.59
CA VAL A 97 -6.03 -7.34 -13.23
C VAL A 97 -6.73 -8.60 -12.71
N MET A 98 -7.55 -9.24 -13.54
CA MET A 98 -8.22 -10.49 -13.17
C MET A 98 -7.23 -11.60 -12.81
N ASP A 99 -6.13 -11.73 -13.54
CA ASP A 99 -5.06 -12.69 -13.23
C ASP A 99 -4.45 -12.42 -11.84
N LEU A 100 -4.24 -11.15 -11.48
CA LEU A 100 -3.74 -10.77 -10.15
C LEU A 100 -4.77 -11.11 -9.04
N VAL A 101 -6.06 -10.89 -9.28
CA VAL A 101 -7.14 -11.27 -8.35
C VAL A 101 -7.17 -12.79 -8.16
N VAL A 102 -7.13 -13.57 -9.24
CA VAL A 102 -7.14 -15.04 -9.21
C VAL A 102 -5.89 -15.60 -8.55
N ALA A 103 -4.74 -14.92 -8.68
CA ALA A 103 -3.52 -15.25 -7.94
C ALA A 103 -3.59 -14.89 -6.43
N GLY A 104 -4.74 -14.36 -5.99
CA GLY A 104 -5.10 -14.08 -4.60
C GLY A 104 -4.80 -12.64 -4.15
N GLY A 105 -4.54 -11.71 -5.08
CA GLY A 105 -4.35 -10.30 -4.76
C GLY A 105 -5.51 -9.75 -3.95
N ASN A 106 -5.23 -9.13 -2.80
CA ASN A 106 -6.26 -8.51 -1.96
C ASN A 106 -6.40 -7.02 -2.25
N LYS A 107 -5.29 -6.39 -2.65
CA LYS A 107 -5.24 -5.01 -3.06
C LYS A 107 -4.42 -4.93 -4.34
N ILE A 108 -4.92 -4.24 -5.35
CA ILE A 108 -4.26 -4.14 -6.65
C ILE A 108 -3.94 -2.68 -6.93
N VAL A 109 -2.69 -2.44 -7.33
CA VAL A 109 -2.23 -1.13 -7.73
C VAL A 109 -2.36 -0.99 -9.24
N ILE A 110 -3.22 -0.07 -9.65
CA ILE A 110 -3.42 0.33 -11.03
C ILE A 110 -2.55 1.56 -11.29
N ARG A 111 -1.68 1.48 -12.29
CA ARG A 111 -0.90 2.64 -12.75
C ARG A 111 -1.62 3.33 -13.91
N GLU A 112 -1.19 4.54 -14.22
CA GLU A 112 -1.73 5.31 -15.33
C GLU A 112 -1.56 4.59 -16.68
N GLY A 113 -2.40 4.96 -17.66
CA GLY A 113 -2.30 4.48 -19.05
C GLY A 113 -3.29 3.41 -19.46
N PHE A 114 -4.23 3.02 -18.60
CA PHE A 114 -5.33 2.14 -18.98
C PHE A 114 -6.34 2.80 -19.94
N ASP A 115 -6.91 1.98 -20.83
CA ASP A 115 -8.11 2.33 -21.61
C ASP A 115 -9.32 2.49 -20.68
N ASP A 116 -10.17 3.48 -20.93
CA ASP A 116 -11.34 3.74 -20.10
C ASP A 116 -12.31 2.54 -20.05
N ARG A 117 -12.44 1.79 -21.15
CA ARG A 117 -13.30 0.60 -21.17
C ARG A 117 -12.76 -0.50 -20.27
N ASP A 118 -11.44 -0.61 -20.13
CA ASP A 118 -10.85 -1.59 -19.21
C ASP A 118 -11.06 -1.16 -17.76
N ILE A 119 -10.90 0.14 -17.45
CA ILE A 119 -11.14 0.65 -16.09
C ILE A 119 -12.61 0.48 -15.68
N ASP A 120 -13.56 0.81 -16.57
CA ASP A 120 -14.99 0.60 -16.32
C ASP A 120 -15.29 -0.86 -15.98
N ARG A 121 -14.71 -1.80 -16.75
CA ARG A 121 -14.83 -3.24 -16.49
C ARG A 121 -14.24 -3.63 -15.14
N ILE A 122 -13.02 -3.16 -14.83
CA ILE A 122 -12.36 -3.40 -13.54
C ILE A 122 -13.31 -3.03 -12.39
N PHE A 123 -13.82 -1.80 -12.37
CA PHE A 123 -14.70 -1.34 -11.28
C PHE A 123 -16.07 -2.03 -11.23
N SER A 124 -16.51 -2.65 -12.33
CA SER A 124 -17.79 -3.36 -12.38
C SER A 124 -17.70 -4.86 -12.06
N GLU A 125 -16.55 -5.49 -12.34
CA GLU A 125 -16.38 -6.95 -12.29
C GLU A 125 -15.43 -7.41 -11.16
N VAL A 126 -14.55 -6.54 -10.65
CA VAL A 126 -13.53 -6.89 -9.65
C VAL A 126 -14.00 -6.55 -8.24
N ASP A 127 -13.94 -7.54 -7.33
CA ASP A 127 -14.30 -7.41 -5.91
C ASP A 127 -13.06 -7.54 -5.01
N VAL A 128 -12.09 -6.66 -5.23
CA VAL A 128 -10.92 -6.44 -4.35
C VAL A 128 -10.66 -4.95 -4.20
N GLU A 129 -9.79 -4.55 -3.27
CA GLU A 129 -9.48 -3.12 -3.09
C GLU A 129 -8.56 -2.62 -4.23
N LEU A 130 -8.94 -1.52 -4.86
CA LEU A 130 -8.25 -0.94 -6.01
C LEU A 130 -7.62 0.39 -5.64
N TYR A 131 -6.33 0.53 -5.95
CA TYR A 131 -5.54 1.72 -5.63
C TYR A 131 -4.95 2.32 -6.90
N LEU A 132 -5.02 3.64 -7.01
CA LEU A 132 -4.38 4.36 -8.11
C LEU A 132 -2.96 4.75 -7.71
N SER A 133 -1.97 4.35 -8.50
CA SER A 133 -0.62 4.88 -8.39
C SER A 133 -0.60 6.32 -8.93
N LEU A 134 -0.15 7.24 -8.10
CA LEU A 134 -0.01 8.65 -8.45
C LEU A 134 1.34 8.92 -9.11
N SER A 135 1.32 9.74 -10.14
CA SER A 135 2.47 10.49 -10.64
C SER A 135 2.17 12.00 -10.56
N LYS A 136 3.20 12.85 -10.73
CA LYS A 136 2.99 14.31 -10.77
C LYS A 136 2.05 14.74 -11.90
N ASP A 137 1.97 13.95 -12.98
CA ASP A 137 1.15 14.24 -14.16
C ASP A 137 -0.19 13.46 -14.15
N CYS A 138 -0.56 12.89 -13.00
CA CYS A 138 -1.74 12.04 -12.88
C CYS A 138 -3.03 12.81 -13.16
N SER A 139 -3.79 12.36 -14.15
CA SER A 139 -5.19 12.75 -14.28
C SER A 139 -6.03 11.88 -13.35
N LEU A 140 -6.46 12.47 -12.23
CA LEU A 140 -7.40 11.83 -11.30
C LEU A 140 -8.75 11.63 -11.98
N LYS A 141 -8.93 10.48 -12.62
CA LYS A 141 -10.24 10.07 -13.14
C LYS A 141 -11.17 9.77 -11.96
N PRO A 142 -12.45 10.17 -12.01
CA PRO A 142 -13.38 10.12 -10.88
C PRO A 142 -13.96 8.72 -10.64
N TYR A 143 -13.10 7.71 -10.52
CA TYR A 143 -13.50 6.37 -10.10
C TYR A 143 -13.44 6.24 -8.58
N ASN A 144 -14.17 5.27 -8.03
CA ASN A 144 -14.27 5.04 -6.59
C ASN A 144 -13.08 4.25 -6.05
N TRP A 145 -11.88 4.80 -6.19
CA TRP A 145 -10.65 4.20 -5.67
C TRP A 145 -10.71 4.03 -4.15
N ASN A 146 -10.15 2.93 -3.65
CA ASN A 146 -10.01 2.71 -2.20
C ASN A 146 -8.96 3.64 -1.59
N GLY A 147 -7.99 4.09 -2.39
CA GLY A 147 -6.99 5.06 -2.01
C GLY A 147 -5.95 5.27 -3.09
N PHE A 148 -4.86 5.90 -2.71
CA PHE A 148 -3.79 6.29 -3.61
C PHE A 148 -2.44 5.75 -3.14
N VAL A 149 -1.58 5.41 -4.09
CA VAL A 149 -0.22 4.96 -3.84
C VAL A 149 0.75 5.95 -4.44
N TYR A 150 1.71 6.43 -3.65
CA TYR A 150 2.79 7.28 -4.13
C TYR A 150 4.13 6.53 -4.07
N LEU A 151 4.75 6.32 -5.24
CA LEU A 151 6.06 5.67 -5.33
C LEU A 151 7.18 6.66 -5.06
N LEU A 152 7.80 6.56 -3.90
CA LEU A 152 8.86 7.45 -3.45
C LEU A 152 10.24 6.89 -3.83
N ASN A 153 10.82 7.44 -4.90
CA ASN A 153 12.10 7.00 -5.47
C ASN A 153 13.32 7.78 -4.99
N GLU A 154 13.11 8.86 -4.24
CA GLU A 154 14.13 9.72 -3.66
C GLU A 154 13.63 10.29 -2.33
N LYS A 155 14.51 10.94 -1.55
CA LYS A 155 14.12 11.52 -0.27
C LYS A 155 13.00 12.55 -0.44
N MET A 156 11.99 12.46 0.42
CA MET A 156 10.80 13.31 0.34
C MET A 156 11.17 14.80 0.44
N GLY A 157 10.97 15.51 -0.67
CA GLY A 157 11.14 16.96 -0.74
C GLY A 157 9.85 17.73 -0.43
N PHE A 158 9.96 19.06 -0.39
CA PHE A 158 8.83 19.95 -0.14
C PHE A 158 7.67 19.73 -1.13
N GLU A 159 7.97 19.63 -2.43
CA GLU A 159 6.95 19.46 -3.48
C GLU A 159 6.12 18.17 -3.31
N VAL A 160 6.76 17.08 -2.88
CA VAL A 160 6.07 15.81 -2.63
C VAL A 160 5.13 15.95 -1.44
N LYS A 161 5.60 16.59 -0.36
CA LYS A 161 4.79 16.83 0.84
C LYS A 161 3.57 17.69 0.54
N GLU A 162 3.77 18.79 -0.17
CA GLU A 162 2.69 19.68 -0.62
C GLU A 162 1.65 18.91 -1.43
N PHE A 163 2.08 18.19 -2.47
CA PHE A 163 1.20 17.37 -3.30
C PHE A 163 0.40 16.33 -2.50
N LEU A 164 1.06 15.59 -1.60
CA LEU A 164 0.40 14.55 -0.82
C LEU A 164 -0.55 15.09 0.27
N SER A 165 -0.30 16.30 0.77
CA SER A 165 -1.15 16.94 1.80
C SER A 165 -2.56 17.30 1.31
N GLU A 166 -2.76 17.36 -0.01
CA GLU A 166 -4.07 17.66 -0.61
C GLU A 166 -4.96 16.40 -0.75
N LEU A 167 -4.42 15.23 -0.41
CA LEU A 167 -5.03 13.94 -0.66
C LEU A 167 -5.37 13.22 0.64
N SER A 168 -6.40 12.38 0.59
CA SER A 168 -6.78 11.46 1.66
C SER A 168 -6.60 10.01 1.20
N ASN A 169 -6.45 9.08 2.14
CA ASN A 169 -6.24 7.65 1.88
C ASN A 169 -4.98 7.35 1.07
N VAL A 170 -3.87 8.01 1.43
CA VAL A 170 -2.59 7.92 0.74
C VAL A 170 -1.69 6.90 1.41
N PHE A 171 -1.05 6.07 0.59
CA PHE A 171 0.00 5.14 0.99
C PHE A 171 1.31 5.50 0.29
N ILE A 172 2.40 5.60 1.03
CA ILE A 172 3.72 5.89 0.47
C ILE A 172 4.52 4.60 0.35
N ILE A 173 5.01 4.30 -0.85
CA ILE A 173 5.83 3.11 -1.12
C ILE A 173 7.22 3.59 -1.46
N ALA A 174 8.14 3.47 -0.51
CA ALA A 174 9.48 4.02 -0.62
C ALA A 174 10.52 2.97 -0.99
N ARG A 175 11.43 3.33 -1.89
CA ARG A 175 12.55 2.47 -2.26
C ARG A 175 13.55 2.24 -1.13
N ARG A 176 13.64 3.19 -0.20
CA ARG A 176 14.48 3.14 1.01
C ARG A 176 13.71 3.77 2.16
N LYS A 177 13.87 3.25 3.37
CA LYS A 177 13.31 3.77 4.61
C LYS A 177 13.72 5.23 4.84
N GLU A 178 14.99 5.56 4.56
CA GLU A 178 15.55 6.91 4.72
C GLU A 178 14.91 7.98 3.81
N TYR A 179 14.13 7.57 2.81
CA TYR A 179 13.41 8.51 1.95
C TYR A 179 12.15 9.04 2.61
N ILE A 180 11.61 8.30 3.58
CA ILE A 180 10.39 8.65 4.31
C ILE A 180 10.74 9.64 5.42
N ASP A 181 9.95 10.69 5.51
CA ASP A 181 9.87 11.57 6.66
C ASP A 181 8.68 11.10 7.51
N PHE A 182 8.97 10.27 8.51
CA PHE A 182 7.95 9.59 9.32
C PHE A 182 7.16 10.59 10.17
N ASP A 183 7.83 11.58 10.75
CA ASP A 183 7.18 12.62 11.56
C ASP A 183 6.17 13.39 10.70
N TRP A 184 6.59 13.81 9.50
CA TRP A 184 5.69 14.48 8.57
C TRP A 184 4.53 13.59 8.12
N ALA A 185 4.79 12.32 7.82
CA ALA A 185 3.76 11.39 7.34
C ALA A 185 2.69 11.14 8.42
N ASP A 186 3.10 11.00 9.69
CA ASP A 186 2.20 10.85 10.83
C ASP A 186 1.37 12.12 11.06
N GLU A 187 2.02 13.30 11.11
CA GLU A 187 1.35 14.60 11.27
C GLU A 187 0.30 14.88 10.17
N ASN A 188 0.55 14.40 8.95
CA ASN A 188 -0.32 14.60 7.79
C ASN A 188 -1.26 13.41 7.53
N LYS A 189 -1.35 12.46 8.48
CA LYS A 189 -2.30 11.33 8.45
C LYS A 189 -2.19 10.50 7.17
N ILE A 190 -0.97 10.19 6.76
CA ILE A 190 -0.72 9.18 5.74
C ILE A 190 -1.21 7.83 6.28
N ASP A 191 -2.01 7.10 5.51
CA ASP A 191 -2.66 5.86 5.97
C ASP A 191 -1.65 4.72 6.20
N GLY A 192 -0.57 4.73 5.43
CA GLY A 192 0.51 3.77 5.62
C GLY A 192 1.72 4.00 4.74
N VAL A 193 2.81 3.37 5.16
CA VAL A 193 4.10 3.38 4.48
C VAL A 193 4.56 1.94 4.24
N ALA A 194 5.11 1.69 3.05
CA ALA A 194 5.85 0.48 2.77
C ALA A 194 7.28 0.81 2.36
N TYR A 195 8.24 0.07 2.90
CA TYR A 195 9.66 0.21 2.58
C TYR A 195 10.34 -1.16 2.69
N PRO A 196 11.57 -1.33 2.15
CA PRO A 196 12.09 -2.66 1.88
C PRO A 196 12.17 -3.56 3.11
N LEU A 197 11.76 -4.82 2.93
CA LEU A 197 11.74 -5.84 3.99
C LEU A 197 13.09 -5.96 4.75
N TRP A 198 14.22 -5.76 4.05
CA TRP A 198 15.54 -5.87 4.67
C TRP A 198 15.95 -4.64 5.51
N GLU A 199 15.17 -3.56 5.47
CA GLU A 199 15.36 -2.35 6.27
C GLU A 199 14.36 -2.27 7.44
N MET A 200 13.44 -3.23 7.53
CA MET A 200 12.54 -3.39 8.66
C MET A 200 13.27 -4.11 9.79
N GLU A 201 13.17 -3.58 11.01
CA GLU A 201 13.71 -4.24 12.19
C GLU A 201 12.96 -5.54 12.46
N ALA A 202 13.70 -6.54 12.96
CA ALA A 202 13.19 -7.87 13.27
C ALA A 202 12.67 -7.94 14.71
#